data_AF-A0A2E1H2H7-F1
#
_entry.id   AF-A0A2E1H2H7-F1
#
_cell.length_a   1.000
_cell.length_b   1.000
_cell.length_c   1.000
_cell.angle_alpha   90.00
_cell.angle_beta   90.00
_cell.angle_gamma   90.00
#
_symmetry.space_group_name_H-M   'P 1'
#
loop_
_entity.id
_entity.type
_entity.pdbx_description
1 polymer ?
#
loop_
_entity_poly.entity_id
_entity_poly.type
_entity_poly.pdbx_seq_one_letter_code
_entity_poly.pdbx_strand_id
1 'polypeptide(L)'
;MEIFKLDTEERTEFGTKHAKLLRAARRYPATLVGEGKETVHFSVSADDFDFTTRKNARSFELTIGGKTEKAAIQAANFDFLGDNIYQLDFIRDSSGDLAIARATKFGDKGYRIEED
;
A
#
# COMPACT_ATOMS: atom_id res chain seq x y z
N MET A 1 -7.72 14.67 7.31
CA MET A 1 -6.97 13.42 7.14
C MET A 1 -5.54 13.78 6.82
N GLU A 2 -4.57 13.24 7.54
CA GLU A 2 -3.15 13.42 7.19
C GLU A 2 -2.85 12.51 5.99
N ILE A 3 -2.37 13.11 4.90
CA ILE A 3 -2.01 12.38 3.68
C ILE A 3 -0.51 12.10 3.78
N PHE A 4 -0.13 10.83 3.71
CA PHE A 4 1.26 10.42 3.77
C PHE A 4 1.81 10.20 2.38
N LYS A 5 2.97 10.79 2.10
CA LYS A 5 3.70 10.52 0.86
C LYS A 5 4.51 9.24 1.05
N LEU A 6 4.39 8.31 0.11
CA LEU A 6 5.19 7.09 0.08
C LEU A 6 6.23 7.18 -1.04
N ASP A 7 7.44 6.68 -0.78
CA ASP A 7 8.42 6.45 -1.83
C ASP A 7 7.98 5.27 -2.72
N THR A 8 7.74 5.55 -3.99
CA THR A 8 7.18 4.61 -4.96
C THR A 8 8.00 4.53 -6.24
N GLU A 9 8.21 3.31 -6.73
CA GLU A 9 8.91 3.04 -7.98
C GLU A 9 8.04 2.19 -8.89
N GLU A 10 7.87 2.62 -10.14
CA GLU A 10 7.13 1.87 -11.15
C GLU A 10 7.83 0.54 -11.46
N ARG A 11 7.04 -0.53 -11.67
CA ARG A 11 7.56 -1.86 -11.93
C ARG A 11 7.27 -2.30 -13.36
N THR A 12 8.32 -2.66 -14.07
CA THR A 12 8.25 -3.30 -15.40
C THR A 12 8.44 -4.81 -15.35
N GLU A 13 8.95 -5.33 -14.23
CA GLU A 13 9.23 -6.77 -14.04
C GLU A 13 8.21 -7.45 -13.11
N PHE A 14 7.72 -8.61 -13.56
CA PHE A 14 6.64 -9.36 -12.93
C PHE A 14 7.06 -10.79 -12.55
N GLY A 15 6.26 -11.42 -11.70
CA GLY A 15 6.46 -12.80 -11.27
C GLY A 15 7.08 -12.97 -9.89
N THR A 16 7.08 -14.22 -9.41
CA THR A 16 7.44 -14.59 -8.04
C THR A 16 8.89 -14.28 -7.71
N LYS A 17 9.81 -14.47 -8.66
CA LYS A 17 11.24 -14.18 -8.49
C LYS A 17 11.49 -12.69 -8.23
N HIS A 18 10.97 -11.81 -9.08
CA HIS A 18 11.15 -10.36 -8.94
C HIS A 18 10.47 -9.82 -7.69
N ALA A 19 9.28 -10.34 -7.34
CA ALA A 19 8.61 -9.99 -6.09
C ALA A 19 9.44 -10.38 -4.85
N LYS A 20 10.12 -11.53 -4.86
CA LYS A 20 11.04 -11.93 -3.78
C LYS A 20 12.25 -11.00 -3.69
N LEU A 21 12.84 -10.61 -4.82
CA LEU A 21 13.97 -9.67 -4.85
C LEU A 21 13.59 -8.30 -4.29
N LEU A 22 12.40 -7.78 -4.64
CA LEU A 22 11.89 -6.52 -4.10
C LEU A 22 11.77 -6.58 -2.57
N ARG A 23 11.18 -7.64 -2.04
CA ARG A 23 11.05 -7.80 -0.57
C ARG A 23 12.39 -7.92 0.13
N ALA A 24 13.34 -8.64 -0.47
CA ALA A 24 14.71 -8.72 0.03
C ALA A 24 15.41 -7.35 0.03
N ALA A 25 15.06 -6.47 -0.92
CA ALA A 25 15.53 -5.09 -0.99
C ALA A 25 14.70 -4.11 -0.13
N ARG A 26 13.92 -4.58 0.85
CA ARG A 26 13.02 -3.76 1.70
C ARG A 26 12.01 -2.94 0.90
N ARG A 27 11.48 -3.49 -0.19
CA ARG A 27 10.37 -2.90 -0.96
C ARG A 27 9.22 -3.88 -1.11
N TYR A 28 8.00 -3.39 -0.89
CA TYR A 28 6.79 -4.18 -1.05
C TYR A 28 6.21 -4.02 -2.46
N PRO A 29 5.91 -5.12 -3.18
CA PRO A 29 5.17 -5.03 -4.41
C PRO A 29 3.76 -4.54 -4.14
N ALA A 30 3.28 -3.62 -4.97
CA ALA A 30 2.00 -2.95 -4.80
C ALA A 30 1.22 -2.80 -6.12
N THR A 31 -0.09 -2.65 -5.97
CA THR A 31 -1.05 -2.50 -7.07
C THR A 31 -1.98 -1.32 -6.81
N LEU A 32 -2.21 -0.48 -7.82
CA LEU A 32 -3.13 0.65 -7.75
C LEU A 32 -4.25 0.44 -8.76
N VAL A 33 -5.48 0.30 -8.25
CA VAL A 33 -6.69 0.04 -9.04
C VAL A 33 -7.75 1.12 -8.78
N GLY A 34 -8.79 1.17 -9.61
CA GLY A 34 -9.97 2.00 -9.38
C GLY A 34 -10.14 3.15 -10.37
N GLU A 35 -11.25 3.88 -10.20
CA GLU A 35 -11.68 5.02 -11.04
C GLU A 35 -11.82 4.71 -12.54
N GLY A 36 -12.00 3.43 -12.91
CA GLY A 36 -12.07 3.02 -14.33
C GLY A 36 -10.77 3.20 -15.11
N LYS A 37 -9.66 3.49 -14.42
CA LYS A 37 -8.32 3.63 -15.01
C LYS A 37 -7.58 2.30 -14.98
N GLU A 38 -6.55 2.19 -15.80
CA GLU A 38 -5.67 1.02 -15.86
C GLU A 38 -5.02 0.73 -14.50
N THR A 39 -4.80 -0.55 -14.21
CA THR A 39 -4.08 -0.99 -13.02
C THR A 39 -2.61 -0.64 -13.16
N VAL A 40 -2.06 0.05 -12.17
CA VAL A 40 -0.63 0.38 -12.14
C VAL A 40 0.08 -0.54 -11.16
N HIS A 41 1.20 -1.11 -11.59
CA HIS A 41 2.05 -1.96 -10.78
C HIS A 41 3.30 -1.20 -10.36
N PHE A 42 3.58 -1.16 -9.07
CA PHE A 42 4.67 -0.39 -8.51
C PHE A 42 5.21 -1.08 -7.25
N SER A 43 6.29 -0.55 -6.70
CA SER A 43 6.83 -0.97 -5.42
C SER A 43 6.85 0.21 -4.45
N VAL A 44 6.70 -0.09 -3.17
CA VAL A 44 6.69 0.88 -2.08
C VAL A 44 7.86 0.58 -1.14
N SER A 45 8.54 1.61 -0.64
CA SER A 45 9.52 1.44 0.46
C SER A 45 8.84 0.80 1.68
N ALA A 46 9.41 -0.29 2.18
CA ALA A 46 8.89 -0.96 3.37
C ALA A 46 8.99 -0.05 4.60
N ASP A 47 10.09 0.69 4.75
CA ASP A 47 10.31 1.57 5.89
C ASP A 47 9.29 2.71 5.95
N ASP A 48 8.97 3.31 4.79
CA ASP A 48 7.94 4.35 4.70
C ASP A 48 6.56 3.79 5.03
N PHE A 49 6.22 2.63 4.45
CA PHE A 49 4.91 2.02 4.68
C PHE A 49 4.74 1.59 6.15
N ASP A 50 5.77 0.97 6.75
CA ASP A 50 5.77 0.54 8.14
C ASP A 50 5.60 1.76 9.08
N PHE A 51 6.27 2.88 8.77
CA PHE A 51 6.10 4.14 9.50
C PHE A 51 4.67 4.68 9.43
N THR A 52 4.07 4.66 8.24
CA THR A 52 2.68 5.11 8.06
C THR A 52 1.66 4.21 8.75
N THR A 53 1.93 2.91 8.81
CA THR A 53 1.09 1.92 9.51
C THR A 53 1.03 2.24 11.00
N ARG A 54 2.17 2.57 11.63
CA ARG A 54 2.23 2.99 13.05
C ARG A 54 1.41 4.25 13.35
N LYS A 55 1.20 5.10 12.35
CA LYS A 55 0.39 6.32 12.45
C LYS A 55 -1.08 6.12 12.11
N ASN A 56 -1.51 4.89 11.85
CA ASN A 56 -2.86 4.56 11.36
C ASN A 56 -3.24 5.36 10.09
N ALA A 57 -2.25 5.61 9.23
CA ALA A 57 -2.46 6.28 7.96
C ALA A 57 -3.38 5.46 7.04
N ARG A 58 -4.34 6.13 6.40
CA ARG A 58 -5.28 5.47 5.46
C ARG A 58 -5.33 6.14 4.09
N SER A 59 -4.83 7.37 3.98
CA SER A 59 -4.71 8.12 2.73
C SER A 59 -3.25 8.36 2.38
N PHE A 60 -2.92 8.10 1.13
CA PHE A 60 -1.57 8.12 0.61
C PHE A 60 -1.48 8.94 -0.66
N GLU A 61 -0.33 9.58 -0.85
CA GLU A 61 0.05 10.23 -2.08
C GLU A 61 1.20 9.43 -2.72
N LEU A 62 0.93 8.85 -3.88
CA LEU A 62 1.82 7.94 -4.60
C LEU A 62 2.34 8.67 -5.83
N THR A 63 3.66 8.67 -6.06
CA THR A 63 4.26 9.28 -7.25
C THR A 63 4.85 8.19 -8.14
N ILE A 64 4.08 7.73 -9.13
CA ILE A 64 4.44 6.59 -9.97
C ILE A 64 4.64 7.09 -11.40
N GLY A 65 5.82 6.84 -11.99
CA GLY A 65 6.11 7.25 -13.37
C GLY A 65 5.98 8.77 -13.60
N GLY A 66 6.26 9.59 -12.58
CA GLY A 66 6.11 11.04 -12.63
C GLY A 66 4.67 11.56 -12.48
N LYS A 67 3.69 10.68 -12.24
CA LYS A 67 2.31 11.05 -11.95
C LYS A 67 2.02 10.90 -10.47
N THR A 68 1.43 11.94 -9.89
CA THR A 68 1.00 11.93 -8.49
C THR A 68 -0.47 11.54 -8.41
N GLU A 69 -0.76 10.46 -7.69
CA GLU A 69 -2.11 9.97 -7.47
C GLU A 69 -2.42 9.86 -5.97
N LYS A 70 -3.66 10.23 -5.60
CA LYS A 70 -4.17 10.00 -4.25
C LYS A 70 -4.82 8.63 -4.18
N ALA A 71 -4.44 7.87 -3.18
CA ALA A 71 -4.91 6.51 -3.00
C ALA A 71 -5.23 6.23 -1.53
N ALA A 72 -6.10 5.26 -1.30
CA ALA A 72 -6.34 4.68 0.00
C ALA A 72 -5.82 3.24 0.02
N ILE A 73 -5.34 2.79 1.19
CA ILE A 73 -5.01 1.37 1.37
C ILE A 73 -6.30 0.54 1.33
N GLN A 74 -6.34 -0.47 0.47
CA GLN A 74 -7.46 -1.38 0.36
C GLN A 74 -7.22 -2.64 1.18
N ALA A 75 -6.05 -3.26 1.00
CA ALA A 75 -5.65 -4.47 1.70
C ALA A 75 -4.13 -4.55 1.69
N ALA A 76 -3.59 -5.26 2.68
CA ALA A 76 -2.20 -5.60 2.71
C ALA A 76 -2.12 -7.10 3.02
N ASN A 77 -1.67 -7.85 2.02
CA ASN A 77 -1.70 -9.30 1.96
C ASN A 77 -0.42 -9.84 2.58
N PHE A 78 -0.55 -10.80 3.48
CA PHE A 78 0.58 -11.46 4.12
C PHE A 78 0.91 -12.79 3.46
N ASP A 79 2.08 -13.32 3.78
CA ASP A 79 2.39 -14.71 3.54
C ASP A 79 1.47 -15.65 4.36
N PHE A 80 1.63 -16.95 4.16
CA PHE A 80 0.80 -17.96 4.82
C PHE A 80 0.95 -17.97 6.35
N LEU A 81 2.10 -17.55 6.87
CA LEU A 81 2.35 -17.52 8.31
C LEU A 81 1.88 -16.21 8.95
N GLY A 82 1.72 -15.15 8.17
CA GLY A 82 1.31 -13.82 8.64
C GLY A 82 2.49 -12.90 8.98
N ASP A 83 3.72 -13.38 8.86
CA ASP A 83 4.91 -12.67 9.35
C ASP A 83 5.33 -11.54 8.40
N ASN A 84 5.13 -11.73 7.09
CA ASN A 84 5.64 -10.82 6.08
C ASN A 84 4.56 -10.33 5.14
N ILE A 85 4.57 -9.03 4.85
CA ILE A 85 3.75 -8.45 3.79
C ILE A 85 4.24 -9.00 2.44
N TYR A 86 3.35 -9.75 1.80
CA TYR A 86 3.54 -10.29 0.47
C TYR A 86 3.20 -9.23 -0.59
N GLN A 87 2.06 -8.53 -0.47
CA GLN A 87 1.64 -7.56 -1.48
C GLN A 87 0.69 -6.51 -0.90
N LEU A 88 0.81 -5.27 -1.36
CA LEU A 88 -0.07 -4.17 -0.98
C LEU A 88 -1.07 -3.85 -2.10
N ASP A 89 -2.33 -3.67 -1.74
CA ASP A 89 -3.38 -3.27 -2.67
C ASP A 89 -3.89 -1.88 -2.30
N PHE A 90 -3.79 -0.96 -3.25
CA PHE A 90 -4.25 0.42 -3.15
C PHE A 90 -5.40 0.66 -4.11
N ILE A 91 -6.33 1.51 -3.69
CA ILE A 91 -7.42 1.99 -4.52
C ILE A 91 -7.30 3.49 -4.71
N ARG A 92 -7.49 3.96 -5.94
CA ARG A 92 -7.55 5.39 -6.25
C ARG A 92 -8.68 6.04 -5.48
N ASP A 93 -8.35 7.13 -4.81
CA ASP A 93 -9.26 7.87 -3.95
C ASP A 93 -9.04 9.37 -4.15
N SER A 94 -9.48 9.89 -5.30
CA SER A 94 -9.39 11.32 -5.59
C SER A 94 -10.23 12.18 -4.65
N SER A 95 -11.38 11.68 -4.17
CA SER A 95 -12.26 12.41 -3.25
C SER A 95 -11.85 12.27 -1.77
N GLY A 96 -11.14 11.19 -1.41
CA GLY A 96 -10.78 10.89 -0.02
C GLY A 96 -11.89 10.15 0.75
N ASP A 97 -13.05 9.92 0.12
CA ASP A 97 -14.22 9.31 0.76
C ASP A 97 -13.99 7.83 1.06
N LEU A 98 -13.20 7.15 0.23
CA LEU A 98 -12.92 5.73 0.42
C LEU A 98 -12.07 5.48 1.67
N ALA A 99 -11.14 6.38 1.98
CA ALA A 99 -10.39 6.34 3.22
C ALA A 99 -11.30 6.56 4.45
N ILE A 100 -12.27 7.50 4.38
CA ILE A 100 -13.25 7.75 5.46
C ILE A 100 -14.16 6.53 5.67
N ALA A 101 -14.76 6.02 4.59
CA ALA A 101 -15.70 4.91 4.63
C ALA A 101 -15.04 3.62 5.12
N ARG A 102 -13.75 3.43 4.82
CA ARG A 102 -12.96 2.33 5.38
C ARG A 102 -12.55 2.60 6.81
N ALA A 103 -12.26 3.84 7.22
CA ALA A 103 -12.06 4.20 8.63
C ALA A 103 -13.22 3.77 9.52
N THR A 104 -14.44 4.01 9.07
CA THR A 104 -15.65 3.68 9.83
C THR A 104 -16.05 2.20 9.75
N LYS A 105 -15.72 1.49 8.67
CA LYS A 105 -15.99 0.04 8.55
C LYS A 105 -14.91 -0.87 9.14
N PHE A 106 -13.64 -0.50 9.07
CA PHE A 106 -12.52 -1.23 9.71
C PHE A 106 -12.28 -0.72 11.14
N GLY A 107 -13.36 -0.50 11.90
CA GLY A 107 -13.26 -0.17 13.32
C GLY A 107 -12.37 -1.18 14.04
N ASP A 108 -11.39 -0.66 14.79
CA ASP A 108 -10.59 -1.30 15.84
C ASP A 108 -9.77 -2.56 15.55
N LYS A 109 -9.83 -3.16 14.37
CA LYS A 109 -8.87 -4.21 13.98
C LYS A 109 -7.76 -3.61 13.14
N GLY A 110 -6.90 -2.86 13.81
CA GLY A 110 -5.58 -2.53 13.28
C GLY A 110 -4.91 -3.80 12.74
N TYR A 111 -4.05 -3.62 11.74
CA TYR A 111 -3.02 -4.58 11.41
C TYR A 111 -2.49 -5.15 12.73
N ARG A 112 -2.64 -6.45 12.95
CA ARG A 112 -2.22 -7.11 14.20
C ARG A 112 -0.71 -6.90 14.31
N ILE A 113 -0.32 -5.87 15.06
CA ILE A 113 0.95 -5.90 15.75
C ILE A 113 0.61 -6.72 16.98
N GLU A 114 1.02 -7.99 16.96
CA GLU A 114 1.10 -8.74 18.21
C GLU A 114 2.11 -8.00 19.07
N GLU A 115 1.61 -7.23 20.03
CA GLU A 115 2.39 -6.89 21.22
C GLU A 115 2.39 -8.12 22.13
N ASP A 116 3.58 -8.44 22.64
CA ASP A 116 3.97 -9.59 23.48
C ASP A 116 2.93 -10.13 24.48
#